data_AF-A0A1Q5L6X3-F1
#
_entry.id   AF-A0A1Q5L6X3-F1
#
_cell.length_a   1.000
_cell.length_b   1.000
_cell.length_c   1.000
_cell.angle_alpha   90.00
_cell.angle_beta   90.00
_cell.angle_gamma   90.00
#
_symmetry.space_group_name_H-M   'P 1'
#
loop_
_entity.id
_entity.type
_entity.pdbx_description
1 polymer ?
#
loop_
_entity_poly.entity_id
_entity_poly.type
_entity_poly.pdbx_seq_one_letter_code
_entity_poly.pdbx_strand_id
1 'polypeptide(L)'
;MATSKKQTQVRLEPDVLDAGKQAAAARGLDFNRYVERLIIEDTTGARAAGMAAAQRLIAEHGAFLDDLEQQLADAPYEQLKPGAAA
;
A
#
# COMPACT_ATOMS: atom_id res chain seq x y z
N MET A 1 25.84 11.16 6.66
CA MET A 1 25.50 10.81 8.06
C MET A 1 24.90 9.42 8.05
N ALA A 2 25.64 8.40 8.49
CA ALA A 2 25.11 7.03 8.53
C ALA A 2 24.05 6.95 9.64
N THR A 3 22.81 6.61 9.28
CA THR A 3 21.76 6.36 10.27
C THR A 3 22.18 5.13 11.07
N SER A 4 22.34 5.26 12.38
CA SER A 4 22.64 4.12 13.27
C SER A 4 21.41 3.20 13.33
N LYS A 5 21.24 2.34 12.32
CA LYS A 5 20.22 1.31 12.33
C LYS A 5 20.67 0.21 13.28
N LYS A 6 19.86 -0.07 14.30
CA LYS A 6 20.10 -1.16 15.24
C LYS A 6 19.50 -2.45 14.69
N GLN A 7 20.24 -3.54 14.78
CA GLN A 7 19.74 -4.87 14.44
C GLN A 7 19.04 -5.48 15.65
N THR A 8 17.81 -5.92 15.45
CA THR A 8 17.02 -6.65 16.46
C THR A 8 16.85 -8.08 15.99
N GLN A 9 17.14 -9.06 16.86
CA GLN A 9 16.87 -10.47 16.58
C GLN A 9 15.45 -10.81 17.03
N VAL A 10 14.61 -11.28 16.09
CA VAL A 10 13.24 -11.74 16.35
C VAL A 10 13.15 -13.19 15.91
N ARG A 11 12.61 -14.05 16.77
CA ARG A 11 12.26 -15.43 16.41
C ARG A 11 10.82 -15.45 15.95
N LEU A 12 10.59 -16.04 14.78
CA LEU A 12 9.28 -16.19 14.18
C LEU A 12 9.07 -17.68 13.89
N GLU A 13 7.81 -18.11 14.00
CA GLU A 13 7.43 -19.41 13.46
C GLU A 13 7.71 -19.46 11.96
N PRO A 14 8.14 -20.61 11.41
CA PRO A 14 8.53 -20.72 10.00
C PRO A 14 7.45 -20.20 9.04
N ASP A 15 6.19 -20.59 9.27
CA ASP A 15 5.06 -20.20 8.42
C ASP A 15 4.82 -18.68 8.46
N VAL A 16 5.03 -18.06 9.62
CA VAL A 16 4.88 -16.60 9.80
C VAL A 16 6.00 -15.87 9.09
N LEU A 17 7.23 -16.38 9.16
CA LEU A 17 8.37 -15.83 8.44
C LEU A 17 8.13 -15.87 6.93
N ASP A 18 7.63 -16.98 6.40
CA ASP A 18 7.38 -17.14 4.97
C ASP A 18 6.22 -16.26 4.50
N ALA A 19 5.11 -16.19 5.24
CA ALA A 19 4.02 -15.27 4.95
C ALA A 19 4.50 -13.80 4.97
N GLY A 20 5.35 -13.44 5.94
CA GLY A 20 5.92 -12.11 6.05
C GLY A 20 6.84 -11.75 4.87
N LYS A 21 7.66 -12.70 4.39
CA LYS A 21 8.50 -12.50 3.20
C LYS A 21 7.67 -12.34 1.93
N GLN A 22 6.63 -13.16 1.76
CA GLN A 22 5.71 -13.04 0.62
C GLN A 22 4.99 -11.68 0.64
N ALA A 23 4.52 -11.24 1.81
CA ALA A 23 3.87 -9.95 1.97
C ALA A 23 4.80 -8.75 1.71
N ALA A 24 6.10 -8.88 2.04
CA ALA A 24 7.12 -7.90 1.71
C ALA A 24 7.39 -7.86 0.20
N ALA A 25 7.54 -9.03 -0.44
CA ALA A 25 7.76 -9.17 -1.87
C ALA A 25 6.60 -8.59 -2.69
N ALA A 26 5.34 -8.85 -2.29
CA ALA A 26 4.15 -8.29 -2.93
C ALA A 26 4.12 -6.74 -2.90
N ARG A 27 4.86 -6.13 -1.97
CA ARG A 27 4.99 -4.66 -1.83
C ARG A 27 6.31 -4.13 -2.39
N GLY A 28 7.14 -4.99 -3.00
CA GLY A 28 8.48 -4.61 -3.48
C GLY A 28 9.44 -4.19 -2.37
N LEU A 29 9.25 -4.70 -1.15
CA LEU A 29 10.06 -4.35 0.03
C LEU A 29 10.96 -5.52 0.44
N ASP A 30 12.14 -5.20 0.95
CA ASP A 30 12.90 -6.11 1.80
C ASP A 30 12.09 -6.42 3.07
N PHE A 31 12.29 -7.62 3.64
CA PHE A 31 11.60 -8.07 4.83
C PHE A 31 11.84 -7.15 6.04
N ASN A 32 13.07 -6.67 6.27
CA ASN A 32 13.33 -5.77 7.41
C ASN A 32 12.64 -4.42 7.22
N ARG A 33 12.66 -3.85 6.01
CA ARG A 33 11.89 -2.64 5.69
C ARG A 33 10.39 -2.83 5.83
N TYR A 34 9.88 -4.00 5.47
CA TYR A 34 8.48 -4.34 5.66
C TYR A 34 8.10 -4.37 7.15
N VAL A 35 8.92 -4.99 8.00
CA VAL A 35 8.72 -5.01 9.46
C VAL A 35 8.84 -3.61 10.05
N GLU A 36 9.84 -2.82 9.66
CA GLU A 36 10.01 -1.41 10.09
C GLU A 36 8.76 -0.60 9.76
N ARG A 37 8.22 -0.75 8.55
CA ARG A 37 6.99 -0.08 8.13
C ARG A 37 5.77 -0.53 8.92
N LEU A 38 5.61 -1.82 9.17
CA LEU A 38 4.52 -2.32 10.02
C LEU A 38 4.56 -1.74 11.44
N ILE A 39 5.74 -1.67 12.05
CA ILE A 39 5.91 -1.11 13.40
C ILE A 39 5.55 0.39 13.41
N ILE A 40 6.00 1.15 12.40
CA ILE A 40 5.67 2.58 12.29
C ILE A 40 4.16 2.75 12.11
N GLU A 41 3.54 2.01 11.20
CA GLU A 41 2.12 2.07 10.91
C GLU A 41 1.26 1.73 12.14
N ASP A 42 1.70 0.76 12.94
CA ASP A 42 1.06 0.33 14.18
C ASP A 42 1.21 1.38 15.29
N THR A 43 2.44 1.85 15.53
CA THR A 43 2.73 2.79 16.64
C THR A 43 2.23 4.22 16.40
N THR A 44 2.17 4.66 15.13
CA THR A 44 1.67 5.99 14.79
C THR A 44 0.16 6.04 14.57
N GLY A 45 -0.50 4.88 14.46
CA GLY A 45 -1.90 4.79 14.05
C GLY A 45 -2.14 5.22 12.60
N ALA A 46 -1.09 5.50 11.81
CA ALA A 46 -1.21 5.96 10.42
C ALA A 46 -2.00 4.99 9.55
N ARG A 47 -1.89 3.68 9.81
CA ARG A 47 -2.71 2.68 9.12
C ARG A 47 -4.19 2.82 9.45
N ALA A 48 -4.55 2.96 10.72
CA ALA A 48 -5.95 3.12 11.12
C ALA A 48 -6.53 4.43 10.56
N ALA A 49 -5.79 5.53 10.67
CA ALA A 49 -6.18 6.82 10.10
C ALA A 49 -6.33 6.76 8.57
N GLY A 50 -5.39 6.09 7.88
CA GLY A 50 -5.44 5.89 6.44
C GLY A 50 -6.65 5.06 6.00
N MET A 51 -6.96 3.97 6.71
CA MET A 51 -8.15 3.16 6.42
C MET A 51 -9.44 3.92 6.69
N ALA A 52 -9.51 4.70 7.77
CA ALA A 52 -10.66 5.54 8.05
C ALA A 52 -10.87 6.62 6.97
N ALA A 53 -9.78 7.24 6.48
CA ALA A 53 -9.84 8.21 5.40
C ALA A 53 -10.28 7.57 4.07
N ALA A 54 -9.72 6.42 3.72
CA ALA A 54 -10.13 5.67 2.53
C ALA A 54 -11.61 5.25 2.61
N GLN A 55 -12.06 4.80 3.77
CA GLN A 55 -13.46 4.43 3.97
C GLN A 55 -14.41 5.62 3.84
N ARG A 56 -14.02 6.80 4.34
CA ARG A 56 -14.78 8.05 4.11
C ARG A 56 -14.84 8.42 2.64
N LEU A 57 -13.71 8.36 1.94
CA LEU A 57 -13.64 8.63 0.50
C LEU A 57 -14.58 7.71 -0.28
N ILE A 58 -14.56 6.41 0.00
CA ILE A 58 -15.44 5.43 -0.66
C ILE A 58 -16.90 5.68 -0.28
N ALA A 59 -17.21 6.01 0.98
CA ALA A 59 -18.58 6.30 1.38
C ALA A 59 -19.13 7.58 0.70
N GLU A 60 -18.31 8.61 0.54
CA GLU A 60 -18.70 9.89 -0.04
C GLU A 60 -18.71 9.87 -1.58
N HIS A 61 -17.81 9.10 -2.20
CA HIS A 61 -17.56 9.14 -3.64
C HIS A 61 -17.68 7.78 -4.34
N GLY A 62 -18.11 6.72 -3.65
CA GLY A 62 -18.14 5.36 -4.19
C GLY A 62 -18.91 5.25 -5.49
N ALA A 63 -20.13 5.80 -5.56
CA ALA A 63 -20.92 5.78 -6.79
C ALA A 63 -20.23 6.48 -7.98
N PHE A 64 -19.50 7.57 -7.70
CA PHE A 64 -18.73 8.26 -8.74
C PHE A 64 -17.52 7.44 -9.19
N LEU A 65 -16.84 6.76 -8.27
CA LEU A 65 -15.71 5.88 -8.58
C LEU A 65 -16.18 4.66 -9.40
N ASP A 66 -17.33 4.08 -9.05
CA ASP A 66 -17.94 2.96 -9.77
C ASP A 66 -18.33 3.35 -11.21
N ASP A 67 -18.95 4.52 -11.38
CA ASP A 67 -19.30 5.05 -12.71
C ASP A 67 -18.05 5.31 -13.57
N LEU A 68 -16.96 5.80 -12.97
CA LEU A 68 -15.68 5.96 -13.65
C LEU A 68 -15.06 4.61 -14.05
N GLU A 69 -15.07 3.62 -13.17
CA GLU A 69 -14.56 2.28 -13.47
C GLU A 69 -15.30 1.65 -14.66
N GLN A 70 -16.62 1.81 -14.74
CA GLN A 70 -17.42 1.32 -15.87
C GLN A 70 -17.04 2.03 -17.19
N GLN A 71 -16.93 3.36 -17.17
CA GLN A 71 -16.55 4.13 -18.36
C GLN A 71 -15.14 3.79 -18.86
N LEU A 72 -14.21 3.52 -17.94
CA LEU A 72 -12.84 3.12 -18.25
C LEU A 72 -12.74 1.67 -18.74
N ALA A 73 -13.57 0.76 -18.21
CA ALA A 73 -13.61 -0.64 -18.64
C ALA A 73 -14.14 -0.79 -20.08
N ASP A 74 -15.06 0.08 -20.49
CA ASP A 74 -15.65 0.09 -21.83
C ASP A 74 -14.83 0.90 -22.86
N ALA A 75 -13.81 1.65 -22.42
CA ALA A 75 -12.97 2.47 -23.28
C ALA A 75 -11.77 1.67 -23.84
N PRO A 76 -11.52 1.70 -25.16
CA PRO A 76 -10.28 1.15 -25.71
C PRO A 76 -9.08 1.96 -25.21
N TYR A 77 -8.11 1.27 -24.57
CA TYR A 77 -6.89 1.82 -23.93
C TYR A 77 -6.08 2.84 -24.77
N GLU A 78 -6.30 2.94 -26.08
CA GLU A 78 -5.65 3.89 -27.00
C GLU A 78 -6.13 5.35 -26.86
N GLN A 79 -7.31 5.62 -26.29
CA GLN A 79 -7.86 6.99 -26.17
C GLN A 79 -7.45 7.71 -24.87
N LEU A 80 -6.79 7.01 -23.93
CA LEU A 80 -6.47 7.51 -22.58
C LEU A 80 -5.10 8.18 -22.45
N LYS A 81 -4.40 8.49 -23.55
CA LYS A 81 -3.22 9.37 -23.48
C LYS A 81 -3.69 10.81 -23.35
N PRO A 82 -3.55 11.47 -22.18
CA PRO A 82 -3.63 12.91 -22.16
C PRO A 82 -2.42 13.39 -22.98
N GLY A 83 -2.70 14.16 -24.03
CA GLY A 83 -1.66 14.77 -24.83
C GLY A 83 -0.64 15.48 -23.95
N ALA A 84 0.63 15.30 -24.27
CA ALA A 84 1.71 16.12 -23.80
C ALA A 84 1.31 17.60 -23.96
N ALA A 85 0.98 18.25 -22.84
CA ALA A 85 0.84 19.69 -22.78
C ALA A 85 2.25 20.26 -22.54
N ALA A 86 2.64 21.11 -23.48
CA ALA A 86 3.92 21.80 -23.62
C ALA A 86 4.18 22.84 -22.53
#